data_AF-A0A2N1R3K0-F1
#
_entry.id   AF-A0A2N1R3K0-F1
#
_cell.length_a   1.000
_cell.length_b   1.000
_cell.length_c   1.000
_cell.angle_alpha   90.00
_cell.angle_beta   90.00
_cell.angle_gamma   90.00
#
_symmetry.space_group_name_H-M   'P 1'
#
loop_
_entity.id
_entity.type
_entity.pdbx_description
1 polymer ?
#
loop_
_entity_poly.entity_id
_entity_poly.type
_entity_poly.pdbx_seq_one_letter_code
_entity_poly.pdbx_strand_id
1 'polypeptide(L)'
;MPVPLNPDKYRSPSVFEPQDFLSYMQKSGHITEQEKAPDAAILCYQKSLFDFVVDKHRVRFHTGYFRQHLAYIEAPENPGARIAIVGKFGIGAPAAAVMLEELIAWGVGSFVSIGTAGGLVKGLHPGAVVLCTGALRDEGVS
;
A
#
# COMPACT_ATOMS: atom_id res chain seq x y z
N MET A 1 3.47 -2.46 -26.84
CA MET A 1 2.23 -2.31 -26.06
C MET A 1 1.06 -2.59 -26.98
N PRO A 2 0.20 -3.60 -26.73
CA PRO A 2 -0.98 -3.79 -27.56
C PRO A 2 -1.91 -2.58 -27.38
N VAL A 3 -2.38 -2.03 -28.49
CA VAL A 3 -3.33 -0.91 -28.52
C VAL A 3 -4.62 -1.36 -27.81
N PRO A 4 -5.20 -0.57 -26.89
CA PRO A 4 -6.46 -0.94 -26.27
C PRO A 4 -7.55 -1.13 -27.34
N LEU A 5 -8.41 -2.14 -27.15
CA LEU A 5 -9.54 -2.41 -28.05
C LEU A 5 -10.49 -1.22 -28.19
N ASN A 6 -10.56 -0.38 -27.16
CA ASN A 6 -11.24 0.91 -27.19
C ASN A 6 -10.18 2.03 -27.30
N PRO A 7 -10.13 2.78 -28.42
CA PRO A 7 -9.22 3.92 -28.59
C PRO A 7 -9.37 4.99 -27.50
N ASP A 8 -10.58 5.15 -26.95
CA ASP A 8 -10.88 6.12 -25.90
C ASP A 8 -10.75 5.56 -24.48
N LYS A 9 -10.17 4.35 -24.31
CA LYS A 9 -9.99 3.72 -22.99
C LYS A 9 -9.38 4.68 -21.96
N TYR A 10 -8.33 5.41 -22.34
CA TYR A 10 -7.60 6.31 -21.44
C TYR A 10 -8.33 7.62 -21.12
N ARG A 11 -9.39 7.96 -21.88
CA ARG A 11 -10.22 9.16 -21.64
C ARG A 11 -11.56 8.81 -21.00
N SER A 12 -11.93 7.54 -21.00
CA SER A 12 -13.18 7.08 -20.44
C SER A 12 -13.13 7.18 -18.92
N PRO A 13 -14.18 7.67 -18.26
CA PRO A 13 -14.23 7.64 -16.80
C PRO A 13 -14.24 6.20 -16.30
N SER A 14 -13.71 5.99 -15.10
CA SER A 14 -13.87 4.71 -14.41
C SER A 14 -15.35 4.47 -14.14
N VAL A 15 -15.81 3.23 -14.36
CA VAL A 15 -17.17 2.81 -13.98
C VAL A 15 -17.25 2.50 -12.47
N PHE A 16 -16.09 2.36 -11.83
CA PHE A 16 -15.93 1.97 -10.45
C PHE A 16 -14.74 2.72 -9.86
N GLU A 17 -14.98 3.41 -8.74
CA GLU A 17 -13.94 4.11 -8.00
C GLU A 17 -13.60 3.36 -6.70
N PRO A 18 -12.39 3.51 -6.15
CA PRO A 18 -12.03 2.92 -4.86
C PRO A 18 -12.99 3.32 -3.72
N GLN A 19 -13.57 4.53 -3.79
CA GLN A 19 -14.57 5.00 -2.83
C GLN A 19 -15.86 4.17 -2.85
N ASP A 20 -16.27 3.66 -4.01
CA ASP A 20 -17.44 2.79 -4.14
C ASP A 20 -17.19 1.47 -3.39
N PHE A 21 -15.99 0.93 -3.53
CA PHE A 21 -15.56 -0.26 -2.80
C PHE A 21 -15.59 -0.05 -1.29
N LEU A 22 -14.98 1.03 -0.80
CA LEU A 22 -14.95 1.31 0.63
C LEU A 22 -16.35 1.54 1.21
N SER A 23 -17.21 2.23 0.46
CA SER A 23 -18.61 2.43 0.84
C SER A 23 -19.37 1.10 0.95
N TYR A 24 -19.09 0.15 0.05
CA TYR A 24 -19.62 -1.21 0.15
C TYR A 24 -19.07 -1.97 1.37
N MET A 25 -17.77 -1.85 1.66
CA MET A 25 -17.15 -2.48 2.83
C MET A 25 -17.67 -1.90 4.15
N GLN A 26 -17.98 -0.61 4.20
CA GLN A 26 -18.62 0.03 5.34
C GLN A 26 -20.05 -0.46 5.55
N LYS A 27 -20.87 -0.48 4.49
CA LYS A 27 -22.26 -0.97 4.54
C LYS A 27 -22.35 -2.44 4.96
N SER A 28 -21.35 -3.24 4.62
CA SER A 28 -21.27 -4.66 5.00
C SER A 28 -20.61 -4.90 6.37
N GLY A 29 -20.21 -3.85 7.08
CA GLY A 29 -19.61 -3.94 8.43
C GLY A 29 -18.15 -4.40 8.45
N HIS A 30 -17.47 -4.44 7.30
CA HIS A 30 -16.05 -4.79 7.19
C HIS A 30 -15.13 -3.60 7.38
N ILE A 31 -15.62 -2.37 7.34
CA ILE A 31 -14.92 -1.16 7.78
C ILE A 31 -15.87 -0.41 8.70
N THR A 32 -15.43 -0.14 9.93
CA THR A 32 -16.25 0.56 10.92
C THR A 32 -15.86 2.03 10.99
N GLU A 33 -16.79 2.91 11.38
CA GLU A 33 -16.51 4.34 11.57
C GLU A 33 -15.49 4.60 12.70
N GLN A 34 -15.30 3.64 13.61
CA GLN A 34 -14.30 3.75 14.67
C GLN A 34 -12.87 3.53 14.17
N GLU A 35 -12.69 2.77 13.08
CA GLU A 35 -11.37 2.54 12.49
C GLU A 35 -10.98 3.71 11.59
N LYS A 36 -10.03 4.52 12.08
CA LYS A 36 -9.47 5.65 11.33
C LYS A 36 -8.31 5.20 10.45
N ALA A 37 -8.23 5.77 9.25
CA ALA A 37 -7.07 5.61 8.39
C ALA A 37 -5.78 6.03 9.13
N PRO A 38 -4.64 5.35 8.87
CA PRO A 38 -3.35 5.82 9.33
C PRO A 38 -2.99 7.15 8.64
N ASP A 39 -2.22 7.99 9.33
CA ASP A 39 -1.69 9.23 8.77
C ASP A 39 -0.62 8.94 7.71
N ALA A 40 0.13 7.84 7.91
CA ALA A 40 1.11 7.35 6.94
C ALA A 40 1.16 5.82 6.90
N ALA A 41 1.40 5.27 5.71
CA ALA A 41 1.53 3.84 5.48
C ALA A 41 2.90 3.45 4.91
N ILE A 42 3.51 2.43 5.49
CA ILE A 42 4.71 1.76 4.99
C ILE A 42 4.25 0.54 4.20
N LEU A 43 4.27 0.62 2.87
CA LEU A 43 4.01 -0.50 1.99
C LEU A 43 5.23 -1.43 1.99
N CYS A 44 5.00 -2.72 2.23
CA CYS A 44 6.03 -3.74 2.17
C CYS A 44 5.54 -4.97 1.38
N TYR A 45 6.40 -5.48 0.51
CA TYR A 45 6.05 -6.62 -0.37
C TYR A 45 6.54 -7.96 0.18
N GLN A 46 7.58 -7.93 1.02
CA GLN A 46 8.16 -9.13 1.60
C GLN A 46 7.40 -9.54 2.85
N LYS A 47 6.85 -10.77 2.84
CA LYS A 47 6.19 -11.36 4.02
C LYS A 47 7.12 -11.38 5.25
N SER A 48 8.40 -11.68 5.06
CA SER A 48 9.40 -11.71 6.12
C SER A 48 9.58 -10.35 6.80
N LEU A 49 9.57 -9.25 6.05
CA LEU A 49 9.66 -7.90 6.61
C LEU A 49 8.40 -7.55 7.41
N PHE A 50 7.21 -7.85 6.87
CA PHE A 50 5.96 -7.64 7.59
C PHE A 50 5.93 -8.41 8.91
N ASP A 51 6.28 -9.71 8.86
CA ASP A 51 6.28 -10.58 10.05
C ASP A 51 7.35 -10.13 11.06
N PHE A 52 8.53 -9.68 10.60
CA PHE A 52 9.56 -9.13 11.47
C PHE A 52 9.07 -7.89 12.22
N VAL A 53 8.39 -6.96 11.55
CA VAL A 53 7.85 -5.75 12.21
C VAL A 53 6.78 -6.11 13.23
N VAL A 54 5.88 -7.04 12.88
CA VAL A 54 4.84 -7.54 13.80
C VAL A 54 5.43 -8.25 15.01
N ASP A 55 6.54 -8.98 14.86
CA ASP A 55 7.22 -9.69 15.96
C ASP A 55 8.04 -8.76 16.86
N LYS A 56 8.69 -7.73 16.27
CA LYS A 56 9.65 -6.87 16.98
C LYS A 56 9.07 -5.58 17.53
N HIS A 57 7.92 -5.15 17.03
CA HIS A 57 7.27 -3.91 17.47
C HIS A 57 5.91 -4.21 18.08
N ARG A 58 5.48 -3.32 18.98
CA ARG A 58 4.12 -3.36 19.47
C ARG A 58 3.20 -2.88 18.35
N VAL A 59 2.29 -3.75 17.93
CA VAL A 59 1.37 -3.47 16.82
C VAL A 59 -0.07 -3.78 17.22
N ARG A 60 -0.99 -3.04 16.61
CA ARG A 60 -2.43 -3.35 16.62
C ARG A 60 -2.86 -3.63 15.19
N PHE A 61 -3.38 -4.81 14.91
CA PHE A 61 -4.00 -5.08 13.61
C PHE A 61 -5.28 -4.26 13.43
N HIS A 62 -5.52 -3.80 12.22
CA HIS A 62 -6.82 -3.28 11.84
C HIS A 62 -7.91 -4.34 12.01
N THR A 63 -9.15 -3.92 12.25
CA THR A 63 -10.30 -4.82 12.30
C THR A 63 -11.10 -4.77 11.01
N GLY A 64 -11.56 -5.93 10.53
CA GLY A 64 -12.34 -6.00 9.28
C GLY A 64 -11.48 -6.16 8.03
N TYR A 65 -11.74 -5.37 6.99
CA TYR A 65 -11.23 -5.59 5.62
C TYR A 65 -9.70 -5.65 5.56
N PHE A 66 -9.01 -4.63 6.08
CA PHE A 66 -7.55 -4.58 6.03
C PHE A 66 -6.87 -5.46 7.10
N ARG A 67 -7.60 -6.26 7.89
CA ARG A 67 -7.05 -6.98 9.05
C ARG A 67 -5.81 -7.82 8.74
N GLN A 68 -5.77 -8.47 7.59
CA GLN A 68 -4.64 -9.33 7.19
C GLN A 68 -3.47 -8.54 6.58
N HIS A 69 -3.73 -7.29 6.20
CA HIS A 69 -2.82 -6.48 5.40
C HIS A 69 -2.23 -5.32 6.18
N LEU A 70 -2.92 -4.81 7.20
CA LEU A 70 -2.59 -3.55 7.87
C LEU A 70 -2.45 -3.75 9.38
N ALA A 71 -1.30 -3.35 9.90
CA ALA A 71 -1.04 -3.26 11.33
C ALA A 71 -0.54 -1.86 11.68
N TYR A 72 -1.21 -1.21 12.63
CA TYR A 72 -0.76 0.04 13.23
C TYR A 72 0.46 -0.24 14.10
N ILE A 73 1.52 0.54 13.92
CA ILE A 73 2.72 0.49 14.73
C ILE A 73 2.52 1.46 15.90
N GLU A 74 2.61 0.94 17.12
CA GLU A 74 2.60 1.79 18.31
C GLU A 74 4.02 2.28 18.55
N ALA A 75 4.25 3.57 18.30
CA ALA A 75 5.52 4.25 18.50
C ALA A 75 5.41 5.19 19.73
N PRO A 76 5.89 4.77 20.93
CA PRO A 76 5.85 5.60 22.13
C PRO A 76 6.54 6.96 21.96
N GLU A 77 7.54 7.04 21.08
CA GLU A 77 8.27 8.25 20.72
C GLU A 77 7.43 9.25 19.89
N ASN A 78 6.33 8.82 19.29
CA ASN A 78 5.45 9.67 18.50
C ASN A 78 3.95 9.31 18.69
N PRO A 79 3.39 9.55 19.88
CA PRO A 79 2.03 9.12 20.24
C PRO A 79 0.92 9.81 19.43
N GLY A 80 1.24 10.87 18.69
CA GLY A 80 0.29 11.59 17.84
C GLY A 80 0.17 11.06 16.42
N ALA A 81 1.16 10.31 15.93
CA ALA A 81 1.20 9.83 14.54
C ALA A 81 0.67 8.40 14.43
N ARG A 82 -0.36 8.19 13.60
CA ARG A 82 -0.86 6.85 13.25
C ARG A 82 -0.09 6.31 12.05
N ILE A 83 0.98 5.56 12.30
CA ILE A 83 1.75 4.90 11.24
C ILE A 83 1.29 3.44 11.15
N ALA A 84 1.09 2.94 9.94
CA ALA A 84 0.82 1.53 9.71
C ALA A 84 1.85 0.88 8.79
N ILE A 85 2.18 -0.37 9.04
CA ILE A 85 2.80 -1.24 8.04
C ILE A 85 1.69 -1.97 7.28
N VAL A 86 1.82 -1.98 5.96
CA VAL A 86 0.89 -2.62 5.05
C VAL A 86 1.63 -3.65 4.21
N GLY A 87 1.15 -4.89 4.18
CA GLY A 87 1.79 -5.97 3.44
C GLY A 87 0.83 -7.10 3.14
N LYS A 88 1.35 -8.22 2.63
CA LYS A 88 0.57 -9.43 2.30
C LYS A 88 -0.56 -9.22 1.29
N PHE A 89 -0.60 -8.08 0.59
CA PHE A 89 -1.62 -7.75 -0.43
C PHE A 89 -1.28 -8.28 -1.83
N GLY A 90 -0.12 -8.91 -2.00
CA GLY A 90 0.34 -9.50 -3.27
C GLY A 90 1.61 -8.84 -3.81
N ILE A 91 2.06 -9.32 -4.97
CA ILE A 91 3.25 -8.83 -5.68
C ILE A 91 2.82 -8.33 -7.06
N GLY A 92 3.45 -7.23 -7.50
CA GLY A 92 3.22 -6.64 -8.82
C GLY A 92 2.45 -5.34 -8.76
N ALA A 93 2.58 -4.54 -9.81
CA ALA A 93 1.96 -3.21 -9.87
C ALA A 93 0.42 -3.22 -9.73
N PRO A 94 -0.33 -4.18 -10.29
CA PRO A 94 -1.79 -4.22 -10.08
C PRO A 94 -2.18 -4.38 -8.61
N ALA A 95 -1.54 -5.29 -7.88
CA ALA A 95 -1.81 -5.52 -6.46
C ALA A 95 -1.44 -4.30 -5.60
N ALA A 96 -0.29 -3.68 -5.91
CA ALA A 96 0.16 -2.46 -5.25
C ALA A 96 -0.79 -1.29 -5.51
N ALA A 97 -1.26 -1.13 -6.76
CA ALA A 97 -2.18 -0.07 -7.14
C ALA A 97 -3.53 -0.20 -6.43
N VAL A 98 -4.13 -1.40 -6.42
CA VAL A 98 -5.41 -1.62 -5.70
C VAL A 98 -5.28 -1.25 -4.22
N MET A 99 -4.27 -1.78 -3.53
CA MET A 99 -4.07 -1.47 -2.11
C MET A 99 -3.78 0.01 -1.87
N LEU A 100 -2.97 0.65 -2.73
CA LEU A 100 -2.65 2.07 -2.61
C LEU A 100 -3.91 2.95 -2.81
N GLU A 101 -4.68 2.70 -3.86
CA GLU A 101 -5.90 3.43 -4.19
C GLU A 101 -6.97 3.29 -3.10
N GLU A 102 -7.14 2.08 -2.54
CA GLU A 102 -8.04 1.85 -1.41
C GLU A 102 -7.59 2.60 -0.14
N LEU A 103 -6.28 2.64 0.14
CA LEU A 103 -5.75 3.40 1.28
C LEU A 103 -5.90 4.91 1.08
N ILE A 104 -5.66 5.42 -0.13
CA ILE A 104 -5.86 6.83 -0.48
C ILE A 104 -7.32 7.21 -0.27
N ALA A 105 -8.26 6.44 -0.83
CA ALA A 105 -9.68 6.69 -0.68
C ALA A 105 -10.15 6.56 0.78
N TRP A 106 -9.50 5.71 1.58
CA TRP A 106 -9.80 5.61 3.01
C TRP A 106 -9.30 6.82 3.81
N GLY A 107 -8.32 7.55 3.29
CA GLY A 107 -7.84 8.82 3.86
C GLY A 107 -6.35 8.84 4.22
N VAL A 108 -5.56 7.85 3.80
CA VAL A 108 -4.10 7.85 4.03
C VAL A 108 -3.45 8.90 3.13
N GLY A 109 -2.72 9.83 3.75
CA GLY A 109 -2.14 10.98 3.05
C GLY A 109 -0.65 10.84 2.71
N SER A 110 0.05 9.82 3.24
CA SER A 110 1.49 9.68 3.08
C SER A 110 1.92 8.22 2.99
N PHE A 111 2.84 7.94 2.07
CA PHE A 111 3.27 6.58 1.77
C PHE A 111 4.78 6.49 1.66
N VAL A 112 5.33 5.39 2.17
CA VAL A 112 6.69 4.93 1.88
C VAL A 112 6.60 3.50 1.40
N SER A 113 7.27 3.18 0.30
CA SER A 113 7.38 1.81 -0.21
C SER A 113 8.75 1.24 0.13
N ILE A 114 8.77 0.06 0.76
CA ILE A 114 9.98 -0.65 1.13
C ILE A 114 9.95 -2.04 0.50
N GLY A 115 11.02 -2.35 -0.22
CA GLY A 115 11.20 -3.64 -0.85
C GLY A 115 12.64 -3.88 -1.23
N THR A 116 12.85 -4.97 -1.96
CA THR A 116 14.15 -5.32 -2.53
C THR A 116 14.12 -5.14 -4.03
N ALA A 117 15.26 -4.74 -4.61
CA ALA A 117 15.42 -4.60 -6.04
C ALA A 117 16.79 -5.12 -6.49
N GLY A 118 16.90 -5.46 -7.78
CA GLY A 118 18.18 -5.70 -8.41
C GLY A 118 18.93 -4.39 -8.67
N GLY A 119 20.25 -4.40 -8.52
CA GLY A 119 21.10 -3.26 -8.83
C GLY A 119 21.41 -3.17 -10.32
N LEU A 120 21.16 -2.00 -10.93
CA LEU A 120 21.50 -1.72 -12.33
C LEU A 120 22.71 -0.78 -12.49
N VAL A 121 23.23 -0.27 -11.38
CA VAL A 121 24.36 0.67 -11.35
C VAL A 121 25.62 -0.05 -10.89
N LYS A 122 26.72 0.13 -11.62
CA LYS A 122 28.03 -0.40 -11.24
C LYS A 122 28.45 0.16 -9.88
N GLY A 123 29.02 -0.70 -9.02
CA GLY A 123 29.43 -0.31 -7.67
C GLY A 123 28.32 -0.41 -6.62
N LEU A 124 27.08 -0.75 -6.99
CA LEU A 124 26.08 -1.15 -6.01
C LEU A 124 26.36 -2.59 -5.55
N HIS A 125 26.34 -2.81 -4.24
CA HIS A 125 26.58 -4.12 -3.63
C HIS A 125 25.29 -4.68 -3.00
N PRO A 126 25.11 -6.02 -2.93
CA PRO A 126 23.99 -6.62 -2.21
C PRO A 126 23.91 -6.08 -0.77
N GLY A 127 22.69 -5.71 -0.34
CA GLY A 127 22.45 -5.10 0.96
C GLY A 127 22.59 -3.57 1.01
N ALA A 128 22.98 -2.93 -0.10
CA ALA A 128 22.94 -1.47 -0.18
C ALA A 128 21.50 -0.94 -0.04
N VAL A 129 21.35 0.15 0.72
CA VAL A 129 20.07 0.87 0.86
C VAL A 129 20.03 1.98 -0.18
N VAL A 130 18.94 2.04 -0.95
CA VAL A 130 18.76 3.02 -2.03
C VAL A 130 17.47 3.79 -1.79
N LEU A 131 17.57 5.12 -1.77
CA LEU A 131 16.42 6.01 -1.79
C LEU A 131 16.06 6.33 -3.23
N CYS A 132 14.98 5.74 -3.73
CA CYS A 132 14.47 6.02 -5.07
C CYS A 132 13.66 7.33 -5.06
N THR A 133 14.05 8.30 -5.89
CA THR A 133 13.32 9.58 -6.05
C THR A 133 12.50 9.64 -7.34
N GLY A 134 12.55 8.58 -8.16
CA GLY A 134 11.78 8.45 -9.40
C GLY A 134 11.73 6.99 -9.86
N ALA A 135 10.87 6.70 -10.85
CA ALA A 135 10.69 5.37 -11.41
C ALA A 135 10.39 5.42 -12.91
N LEU A 136 10.80 4.38 -13.63
CA LEU A 136 10.37 4.13 -15.02
C LEU A 136 9.04 3.37 -15.01
N ARG A 137 8.07 3.82 -15.80
CA ARG A 137 6.73 3.22 -15.91
C ARG A 137 6.71 2.14 -16.98
N ASP A 138 7.11 0.93 -16.62
CA ASP A 138 7.12 -0.26 -17.49
C ASP A 138 6.28 -1.41 -16.91
N GLU A 139 5.24 -1.07 -16.15
CA GLU A 139 4.40 -2.03 -15.42
C GLU A 139 2.96 -2.16 -15.96
N GLY A 140 2.48 -1.15 -16.70
CA GLY A 140 1.22 -1.20 -17.47
C GLY A 140 -0.06 -0.75 -16.74
N VAL A 141 0.03 -0.33 -15.48
CA VAL A 141 -1.07 0.19 -14.65
C VAL A 141 -1.03 1.72 -14.56
N SER A 142 0.15 2.30 -14.34
CA SER A 142 0.34 3.74 -14.16
C SER A 142 0.17 4.53 -15.44
#